data_AF-A0A2E0PNC2-F1
#
_entry.id   AF-A0A2E0PNC2-F1
#
_cell.length_a   1.000
_cell.length_b   1.000
_cell.length_c   1.000
_cell.angle_alpha   90.00
_cell.angle_beta   90.00
_cell.angle_gamma   90.00
#
_symmetry.space_group_name_H-M   'P 1'
#
loop_
_entity.id
_entity.type
_entity.pdbx_description
1 polymer ?
#
loop_
_entity_poly.entity_id
_entity_poly.type
_entity_poly.pdbx_seq_one_letter_code
_entity_poly.pdbx_strand_id
1 'polypeptide(L)'
;MGGALAYGFIVGDFWKDGGELMENPWGIVSLFDVYVGFFFFIGWIVYRESCPGIILFWSVAILLGGNLVSGLYAVITLLRSKGDAKLFFMGDGKRCCSKETEEA
;
A
#
# COMPACT_ATOMS: atom_id res chain seq x y z
N MET A 1 -3.52 -11.27 11.40
CA MET A 1 -2.23 -10.79 10.82
C MET A 1 -1.76 -9.48 11.45
N GLY A 2 -2.62 -8.46 11.67
CA GLY A 2 -2.20 -7.22 12.35
C GLY A 2 -1.61 -7.41 13.77
N GLY A 3 -2.11 -8.38 14.54
CA GLY A 3 -1.54 -8.74 15.84
C GLY A 3 -0.12 -9.34 15.75
N ALA A 4 0.22 -10.02 14.65
CA ALA A 4 1.58 -10.55 14.44
C ALA A 4 2.56 -9.44 14.05
N LEU A 5 2.12 -8.42 13.31
CA LEU A 5 2.91 -7.22 13.03
C LEU A 5 3.15 -6.41 14.30
N ALA A 6 2.12 -6.18 15.12
CA ALA A 6 2.27 -5.47 16.40
C ALA A 6 3.23 -6.22 17.33
N TYR A 7 3.11 -7.54 17.42
CA TYR A 7 4.04 -8.37 18.19
C TYR A 7 5.48 -8.29 17.64
N GLY A 8 5.66 -8.35 16.32
CA GLY A 8 6.97 -8.21 15.68
C GLY A 8 7.62 -6.84 15.89
N PHE A 9 6.85 -5.75 15.86
CA PHE A 9 7.37 -4.39 16.14
C PHE A 9 7.61 -4.12 17.63
N ILE A 10 6.91 -4.81 18.55
CA ILE A 10 7.05 -4.62 20.00
C ILE A 10 8.14 -5.52 20.60
N VAL A 11 8.34 -6.73 20.05
CA VAL A 11 9.19 -7.77 20.63
C VAL A 11 10.39 -8.11 19.74
N GLY A 12 10.29 -7.92 18.43
CA GLY A 12 11.33 -8.30 17.47
C GLY A 12 12.39 -7.22 17.27
N ASP A 13 13.64 -7.65 17.11
CA ASP A 13 14.75 -6.77 16.81
C ASP A 13 14.96 -6.80 15.30
N PHE A 14 14.25 -5.89 14.59
CA PHE A 14 14.10 -5.90 13.13
C PHE A 14 15.43 -6.09 12.38
N TRP A 15 16.51 -5.53 12.92
CA TRP A 15 17.83 -5.59 12.30
C TRP A 15 18.51 -6.96 12.43
N LYS A 16 18.27 -7.66 13.55
CA LYS A 16 18.88 -8.97 13.83
C LYS A 16 18.09 -10.09 13.18
N ASP A 17 16.76 -10.08 13.35
CA ASP A 17 15.87 -11.05 12.73
C ASP A 17 15.82 -10.88 11.20
N GLY A 18 15.93 -9.64 10.70
CA GLY A 18 16.04 -9.34 9.27
C GLY A 18 17.33 -9.87 8.63
N GLY A 19 18.45 -9.84 9.36
CA GLY A 19 19.72 -10.41 8.89
C GLY A 19 19.64 -11.92 8.73
N GLU A 20 19.05 -12.61 9.71
CA GLU A 20 18.90 -14.08 9.70
C GLU A 20 17.92 -14.55 8.60
N LEU A 21 16.90 -13.73 8.29
CA LEU A 21 16.00 -13.94 7.15
C LEU A 21 16.70 -13.79 5.79
N MET A 22 17.71 -12.91 5.68
CA MET A 22 18.48 -12.71 4.45
C MET A 22 19.51 -13.83 4.22
N GLU A 23 19.99 -14.47 5.29
CA GLU A 23 20.83 -15.68 5.19
C GLU A 23 20.04 -16.92 4.76
N ASN A 24 18.71 -16.92 4.99
CA ASN A 24 17.84 -18.00 4.57
C ASN A 24 17.29 -17.76 3.13
N PRO A 25 17.51 -18.69 2.18
CA PRO A 25 17.04 -18.52 0.80
C PRO A 25 15.51 -18.44 0.67
N TRP A 26 14.75 -19.07 1.57
CA TRP A 26 13.29 -18.95 1.61
C TRP A 26 12.81 -17.62 2.19
N GLY A 27 13.61 -17.00 3.06
CA GLY A 27 13.34 -15.66 3.59
C GLY A 27 13.38 -14.61 2.49
N ILE A 28 14.40 -14.66 1.62
CA ILE A 28 14.51 -13.81 0.43
C ILE A 28 13.33 -13.97 -0.53
N VAL A 29 12.90 -15.21 -0.81
CA VAL A 29 11.76 -15.46 -1.71
C VAL A 29 10.47 -14.86 -1.13
N SER A 30 10.26 -15.02 0.17
CA SER A 30 9.09 -14.46 0.85
C SER A 30 9.12 -12.93 0.87
N LEU A 31 10.31 -12.33 1.07
CA LEU A 31 10.49 -10.88 0.98
C LEU A 31 10.12 -10.39 -0.41
N PHE A 32 10.65 -11.04 -1.45
CA PHE A 32 10.37 -10.70 -2.83
C PHE A 32 8.87 -10.80 -3.15
N ASP A 33 8.21 -11.88 -2.75
CA ASP A 33 6.77 -12.08 -2.95
C ASP A 33 5.93 -10.94 -2.34
N VAL A 34 6.23 -10.56 -1.10
CA VAL A 34 5.55 -9.46 -0.40
C VAL A 34 5.79 -8.10 -1.08
N TYR A 35 7.03 -7.81 -1.48
CA TYR A 35 7.36 -6.54 -2.15
C TYR A 35 6.76 -6.45 -3.55
N VAL A 36 6.75 -7.54 -4.34
CA VAL A 36 6.06 -7.58 -5.63
C VAL A 36 4.56 -7.29 -5.43
N GLY A 37 3.95 -7.83 -4.39
CA GLY A 37 2.58 -7.49 -3.99
C GLY A 37 2.37 -5.99 -3.75
N PHE A 38 3.29 -5.33 -3.04
CA PHE A 38 3.23 -3.88 -2.83
C PHE A 38 3.36 -3.10 -4.13
N PHE A 39 4.27 -3.49 -5.03
CA PHE A 39 4.39 -2.84 -6.35
C PHE A 39 3.11 -2.93 -7.17
N PHE A 40 2.46 -4.11 -7.21
CA PHE A 40 1.17 -4.27 -7.88
C PHE A 40 0.09 -3.38 -7.26
N PHE A 41 0.03 -3.31 -5.93
CA PHE A 41 -0.94 -2.46 -5.23
C PHE A 41 -0.70 -0.97 -5.45
N ILE A 42 0.55 -0.52 -5.40
CA ILE A 42 0.92 0.87 -5.70
C ILE A 42 0.58 1.20 -7.14
N GLY A 43 0.89 0.31 -8.09
CA GLY A 43 0.53 0.47 -9.51
C GLY A 43 -0.98 0.59 -9.71
N TRP A 44 -1.79 -0.21 -9.01
CA TRP A 44 -3.25 -0.06 -9.01
C TRP A 44 -3.69 1.27 -8.40
N ILE A 45 -3.13 1.68 -7.26
CA ILE A 45 -3.46 2.97 -6.64
C ILE A 45 -3.15 4.13 -7.58
N VAL A 46 -1.98 4.13 -8.23
CA VAL A 46 -1.58 5.11 -9.25
C VAL A 46 -2.56 5.13 -10.43
N TYR A 47 -3.04 3.95 -10.87
CA TYR A 47 -4.00 3.86 -11.95
C TYR A 47 -5.38 4.41 -11.57
N ARG A 48 -5.79 4.23 -10.31
CA ARG A 48 -7.12 4.62 -9.82
C ARG A 48 -7.21 6.08 -9.36
N GLU A 49 -6.17 6.58 -8.70
CA GLU A 49 -6.13 7.91 -8.11
C GLU A 49 -5.41 8.88 -9.03
N SER A 50 -6.07 9.99 -9.41
CA SER A 50 -5.42 11.04 -10.19
C SER A 50 -4.61 12.02 -9.32
N CYS A 51 -4.74 11.97 -7.99
CA CYS A 51 -4.11 12.93 -7.08
C CYS A 51 -2.82 12.32 -6.47
N PRO A 52 -1.62 12.84 -6.81
CA PRO A 52 -0.34 12.25 -6.38
C PRO A 52 -0.15 12.25 -4.85
N GLY A 53 -0.79 13.19 -4.14
CA GLY A 53 -0.72 13.24 -2.67
C GLY A 53 -1.40 12.05 -1.97
N ILE A 54 -2.54 11.60 -2.48
CA ILE A 54 -3.26 10.45 -1.92
C ILE A 54 -2.54 9.15 -2.29
N ILE A 55 -2.03 9.06 -3.53
CA ILE A 55 -1.16 7.96 -3.96
C ILE A 55 0.02 7.81 -3.00
N LEU A 56 0.74 8.91 -2.73
CA LEU A 56 1.94 8.88 -1.90
C LEU A 56 1.61 8.52 -0.45
N PHE A 57 0.52 9.05 0.10
CA PHE A 57 0.04 8.70 1.43
C PHE A 57 -0.27 7.19 1.56
N TRP A 58 -1.04 6.62 0.63
CA TRP A 58 -1.36 5.19 0.66
C TRP A 58 -0.16 4.31 0.35
N SER A 59 0.75 4.75 -0.51
CA SER A 59 1.99 4.00 -0.81
C SER A 59 2.87 3.88 0.43
N VAL A 60 3.08 4.98 1.16
CA VAL A 60 3.83 4.98 2.42
C VAL A 60 3.11 4.14 3.49
N ALA A 61 1.78 4.22 3.56
CA ALA A 61 1.01 3.42 4.50
C ALA A 61 1.12 1.90 4.21
N ILE A 62 1.19 1.48 2.94
CA ILE A 62 1.39 0.08 2.54
C ILE A 62 2.83 -0.36 2.81
N LEU A 63 3.83 0.50 2.58
CA LEU A 63 5.23 0.19 2.91
C LEU A 63 5.45 -0.02 4.41
N LEU A 64 4.73 0.73 5.26
CA LEU A 64 4.86 0.65 6.72
C LEU A 64 3.96 -0.41 7.36
N GLY A 65 2.70 -0.51 6.93
CA GLY A 65 1.72 -1.43 7.51
C GLY A 65 1.55 -2.74 6.73
N GLY A 66 2.24 -2.87 5.60
CA GLY A 66 2.27 -4.08 4.78
C GLY A 66 0.94 -4.48 4.18
N ASN A 67 0.76 -5.79 4.00
CA ASN A 67 -0.41 -6.37 3.33
C ASN A 67 -1.73 -6.20 4.11
N LEU A 68 -1.65 -5.85 5.39
CA LEU A 68 -2.84 -5.50 6.18
C LEU A 68 -3.45 -4.18 5.69
N VAL A 69 -2.60 -3.18 5.42
CA VAL A 69 -3.02 -1.85 4.98
C VAL A 69 -3.54 -1.89 3.54
N SER A 70 -2.92 -2.68 2.66
CA SER A 70 -3.41 -2.89 1.29
C SER A 70 -4.80 -3.54 1.29
N GLY A 71 -5.01 -4.57 2.12
CA GLY A 71 -6.31 -5.20 2.31
C GLY A 71 -7.36 -4.24 2.90
N LEU A 72 -6.98 -3.44 3.91
CA LEU A 72 -7.87 -2.44 4.50
C LEU A 72 -8.26 -1.37 3.48
N TYR A 73 -7.31 -0.90 2.66
CA TYR A 73 -7.57 0.03 1.57
C TYR A 73 -8.54 -0.56 0.55
N ALA A 74 -8.34 -1.82 0.14
CA ALA A 74 -9.23 -2.50 -0.78
C ALA A 74 -10.66 -2.60 -0.21
N VAL A 75 -10.81 -2.95 1.08
CA VAL A 75 -12.11 -3.02 1.76
C VAL A 75 -12.76 -1.64 1.86
N ILE A 76 -12.03 -0.60 2.27
CA ILE A 76 -12.53 0.77 2.33
C ILE A 76 -12.99 1.23 0.95
N THR A 77 -12.23 0.90 -0.10
CA THR A 77 -12.59 1.19 -1.48
C THR A 77 -13.88 0.47 -1.87
N LEU A 78 -13.99 -0.82 -1.55
CA LEU A 78 -15.14 -1.65 -1.88
C LEU A 78 -16.41 -1.11 -1.20
N LEU A 79 -16.30 -0.68 0.06
CA LEU A 79 -17.37 -0.01 0.80
C LEU A 79 -17.73 1.36 0.20
N ARG A 80 -16.74 2.15 -0.25
CA ARG A 80 -16.97 3.44 -0.92
C ARG A 80 -17.63 3.31 -2.29
N SER A 81 -17.31 2.26 -3.04
CA SER A 81 -17.87 2.03 -4.38
C SER A 81 -19.32 1.54 -4.36
N LYS A 82 -19.88 1.18 -3.20
CA LYS A 82 -21.32 0.90 -3.01
C LYS A 82 -21.95 -0.04 -4.08
N GLY A 83 -21.17 -1.01 -4.57
CA GLY A 83 -21.61 -2.00 -5.57
C GLY A 83 -21.30 -1.66 -7.03
N ASP A 84 -20.67 -0.52 -7.31
CA ASP A 84 -20.31 -0.12 -8.67
C ASP A 84 -18.87 -0.55 -9.02
N ALA A 85 -18.75 -1.66 -9.75
CA ALA A 85 -17.45 -2.24 -10.14
C ALA A 85 -16.61 -1.26 -10.99
N LYS A 86 -17.28 -0.33 -11.68
CA LYS A 86 -16.63 0.70 -12.49
C LYS A 86 -15.93 1.75 -11.62
N LEU A 87 -16.54 2.18 -10.52
CA LEU A 87 -15.87 3.07 -9.55
C LEU A 87 -14.74 2.35 -8.80
N PHE A 88 -14.89 1.05 -8.53
CA PHE A 88 -13.88 0.25 -7.83
C PHE A 88 -12.59 0.09 -8.65
N PHE A 89 -12.71 -0.21 -9.95
CA PHE A 89 -11.55 -0.41 -10.83
C PHE A 89 -11.03 0.89 -11.46
N MET A 90 -11.93 1.77 -11.92
CA MET A 90 -11.54 2.92 -12.75
C MET A 90 -11.27 4.20 -11.94
N GLY A 91 -11.67 4.22 -10.66
CA GLY A 91 -11.68 5.46 -9.88
C GLY A 91 -12.75 6.44 -10.34
N ASP A 92 -13.24 7.28 -9.44
CA ASP A 92 -14.08 8.40 -9.83
C ASP A 92 -13.16 9.38 -10.58
N GLY A 93 -13.32 9.52 -11.90
CA GLY A 93 -12.50 10.37 -12.78
C GLY A 93 -12.58 11.87 -12.50
N LYS A 94 -12.87 12.25 -11.24
CA LYS A 94 -12.70 13.60 -10.73
C LYS A 94 -11.21 13.88 -10.68
N ARG A 95 -10.72 14.40 -11.80
CA ARG A 95 -9.51 15.21 -11.88
C ARG A 95 -9.45 16.08 -10.62
N CYS A 96 -8.38 15.93 -9.83
CA CYS A 96 -7.91 17.03 -9.01
C CYS A 96 -7.58 18.16 -10.00
N CYS A 97 -8.57 18.98 -10.34
CA CYS A 97 -8.34 20.18 -11.13
C CYS A 97 -7.61 21.18 -10.23
N SER A 98 -6.37 21.46 -10.62
CA SER A 98 -5.56 22.67 -10.39
C SER A 98 -5.46 23.23 -8.97
N LYS A 99 -4.24 23.27 -8.43
CA LYS A 99 -3.76 24.49 -7.78
C LYS A 99 -2.83 25.20 -8.75
N GLU A 100 -3.43 26.19 -9.41
CA GLU A 100 -2.91 27.51 -9.77
C GLU A 100 -1.48 27.63 -10.32
N THR A 101 -1.41 28.03 -11.60
CA THR A 101 -0.44 29.02 -12.07
C THR A 101 -0.60 30.31 -11.26
N GLU A 102 0.50 31.07 -11.07
CA GLU A 102 0.62 32.40 -10.40
C GLU A 102 0.84 32.26 -8.88
N GLU A 103 1.94 32.68 -8.24
CA GLU A 103 2.68 33.95 -8.18
C GLU A 103 4.17 33.65 -7.80
N ALA A 104 5.26 34.33 -8.17
CA ALA A 104 5.59 35.58 -8.84
C ALA A 104 7.04 35.49 -9.39
#